data_AF-A0A358EGZ5-F1
#
_entry.id   AF-A0A358EGZ5-F1
#
_cell.length_a   1.000
_cell.length_b   1.000
_cell.length_c   1.000
_cell.angle_alpha   90.00
_cell.angle_beta   90.00
_cell.angle_gamma   90.00
#
_symmetry.space_group_name_H-M   'P 1'
#
loop_
_entity.id
_entity.type
_entity.pdbx_description
1 polymer ?
#
loop_
_entity_poly.entity_id
_entity_poly.type
_entity_poly.pdbx_seq_one_letter_code
_entity_poly.pdbx_strand_id
1 'polypeptide(L)'
;MTNRLKPIVGVIVVNLVIWYGLVFLAGDWLVELGFGGDGSLDLLGQITMPVYVVILTLFYDTVIQVTGASAMTAAMVLAFAEIMATEVLLVMFAGAVLPYALITAGLNLVFWWASGLVYEKLSE
;
A
#
# COMPACT_ATOMS: atom_id res chain seq x y z
N MET A 1 9.16 -21.90 6.98
CA MET A 1 9.08 -20.46 7.34
C MET A 1 10.32 -19.67 6.90
N THR A 2 11.54 -20.20 6.99
CA THR A 2 12.80 -19.47 6.77
C THR A 2 12.98 -18.87 5.37
N ASN A 3 12.41 -19.46 4.31
CA ASN A 3 12.57 -18.96 2.92
C ASN A 3 11.70 -17.74 2.57
N ARG A 4 10.73 -17.36 3.42
CA ARG A 4 9.75 -16.30 3.10
C ARG A 4 9.98 -15.02 3.89
N LEU A 5 10.86 -15.05 4.88
CA LEU A 5 11.22 -13.86 5.64
C LEU A 5 11.90 -12.81 4.75
N LYS A 6 12.78 -13.23 3.84
CA LYS A 6 13.48 -12.35 2.89
C LYS A 6 12.49 -11.55 2.02
N PRO A 7 11.52 -12.15 1.30
CA PRO A 7 10.56 -11.38 0.53
C PRO A 7 9.62 -10.53 1.40
N ILE A 8 9.16 -11.01 2.56
CA ILE A 8 8.32 -10.21 3.48
C ILE A 8 9.05 -8.94 3.93
N VAL A 9 10.29 -9.07 4.41
CA VAL A 9 11.09 -7.92 4.85
C VAL A 9 11.38 -6.97 3.69
N GLY A 10 11.65 -7.50 2.49
CA GLY A 10 11.85 -6.67 1.31
C GLY A 10 10.63 -5.82 0.96
N VAL A 11 9.43 -6.40 1.02
CA VAL A 11 8.18 -5.67 0.80
C VAL A 11 7.95 -4.60 1.86
N ILE A 12 8.25 -4.88 3.13
CA ILE A 12 8.16 -3.87 4.20
C ILE A 12 9.10 -2.70 3.89
N VAL A 13 10.37 -2.99 3.57
CA VAL A 13 11.38 -1.97 3.31
C VAL A 13 11.02 -1.13 2.09
N VAL A 14 10.61 -1.74 0.98
CA VAL A 14 10.31 -0.97 -0.25
C VAL A 14 9.12 -0.03 -0.04
N ASN A 15 8.06 -0.48 0.65
CA ASN A 15 6.89 0.36 0.91
C ASN A 15 7.22 1.51 1.87
N LEU A 16 8.05 1.27 2.89
CA LEU A 16 8.50 2.35 3.78
C LEU A 16 9.39 3.36 3.05
N VAL A 17 10.29 2.91 2.18
CA VAL A 17 11.12 3.79 1.36
C VAL A 17 10.26 4.64 0.43
N ILE A 18 9.26 4.05 -0.24
CA ILE A 18 8.32 4.79 -1.09
C ILE A 18 7.55 5.82 -0.25
N TRP A 19 6.98 5.40 0.88
CA TRP A 19 6.20 6.29 1.75
C TRP A 19 7.03 7.47 2.25
N TYR A 20 8.16 7.21 2.91
CA TYR A 20 9.00 8.30 3.43
C TYR A 20 9.62 9.15 2.32
N GLY A 21 9.92 8.55 1.16
CA GLY A 21 10.35 9.27 -0.03
C GLY A 21 9.28 10.24 -0.52
N LEU A 22 8.03 9.80 -0.60
CA LEU A 22 6.89 10.64 -0.98
C LEU A 22 6.65 11.76 0.04
N VAL A 23 6.67 11.46 1.34
CA VAL A 23 6.53 12.48 2.40
C VAL A 23 7.66 13.51 2.33
N PHE A 24 8.90 13.08 2.09
CA PHE A 24 10.04 13.99 1.98
C PHE A 24 9.99 14.87 0.73
N LEU A 25 9.59 14.31 -0.42
CA LEU A 25 9.61 15.01 -1.70
C LEU A 25 8.35 15.84 -1.97
N ALA A 26 7.21 15.45 -1.38
CA ALA A 26 5.90 16.00 -1.74
C ALA A 26 4.95 16.11 -0.53
N GLY A 27 5.47 16.23 0.69
CA GLY A 27 4.68 16.24 1.94
C GLY A 27 3.53 17.24 1.94
N ASP A 28 3.78 18.49 1.55
CA ASP A 28 2.74 19.54 1.50
C ASP A 28 1.62 19.18 0.51
N TRP A 29 1.99 18.66 -0.66
CA TRP A 29 1.04 18.21 -1.68
C TRP A 29 0.24 16.98 -1.24
N LEU A 30 0.87 16.04 -0.52
CA LEU A 30 0.17 14.89 0.06
C LEU A 30 -0.89 15.33 1.08
N VAL A 31 -0.60 16.36 1.88
CA VAL A 31 -1.59 16.94 2.80
C VAL A 31 -2.76 17.54 2.04
N GLU A 32 -2.52 18.28 0.96
CA GLU A 32 -3.58 18.83 0.10
C GLU A 32 -4.45 17.74 -0.56
N LEU A 33 -3.85 16.59 -0.87
CA LEU A 33 -4.55 15.41 -1.40
C LEU A 33 -5.34 14.62 -0.36
N GLY A 34 -5.30 15.03 0.92
CA GLY A 34 -6.01 14.34 2.00
C GLY A 34 -5.27 13.14 2.60
N PHE A 35 -3.98 12.93 2.27
CA PHE A 35 -3.12 11.98 2.99
C PHE A 35 -2.64 12.52 4.34
N GLY A 36 -2.86 13.81 4.61
CA GLY A 36 -2.74 14.38 5.94
C GLY A 36 -3.87 13.83 6.80
N GLY A 37 -3.60 12.73 7.54
CA GLY A 37 -4.56 12.17 8.47
C GLY A 37 -5.07 13.24 9.44
N ASP A 38 -6.35 13.19 9.77
CA ASP A 38 -7.00 14.05 10.77
C ASP A 38 -6.52 13.76 12.21
N GLY A 39 -5.49 12.92 12.36
CA GLY A 39 -4.95 12.44 13.63
C GLY A 39 -5.81 11.37 14.32
N SER A 40 -7.01 11.05 13.80
CA SER A 40 -7.96 10.16 14.47
C SER A 40 -7.50 8.69 14.52
N LEU A 41 -6.63 8.29 13.59
CA LEU A 41 -6.04 6.95 13.50
C LEU A 41 -4.59 6.89 13.97
N ASP A 42 -4.04 8.00 14.49
CA ASP A 42 -2.65 8.07 14.95
C ASP A 42 -2.48 7.53 16.38
N LEU A 43 -3.03 6.33 16.62
CA LEU A 43 -2.99 5.66 17.93
C LEU A 43 -1.57 5.34 18.40
N LEU A 44 -0.61 5.26 17.46
CA LEU A 44 0.77 4.89 17.73
C LEU A 44 1.77 6.00 17.36
N GLY A 45 1.31 7.19 16.98
CA GLY A 45 2.18 8.29 16.57
C GLY A 45 3.05 7.94 15.36
N GLN A 46 4.33 8.28 15.43
CA GLN A 46 5.29 8.10 14.33
C GLN A 46 5.46 6.66 13.83
N ILE A 47 5.06 5.65 14.61
CA ILE A 47 5.16 4.24 14.21
C ILE A 47 3.88 3.68 13.58
N THR A 48 2.81 4.46 13.46
CA THR A 48 1.54 4.04 12.84
C THR A 48 1.77 3.47 11.43
N MET A 49 2.53 4.17 10.58
CA MET A 49 2.80 3.70 9.21
C MET A 49 3.67 2.44 9.14
N PRO A 50 4.81 2.35 9.87
CA PRO A 50 5.55 1.09 10.00
C PRO A 50 4.68 -0.11 10.40
N VAL A 51 3.81 0.06 11.40
CA VAL A 51 2.93 -1.03 11.87
C VAL A 51 1.91 -1.40 10.79
N TYR A 52 1.30 -0.41 10.13
CA TYR A 52 0.36 -0.65 9.04
C TYR A 52 1.00 -1.44 7.89
N VAL A 53 2.19 -1.04 7.43
CA VAL A 53 2.92 -1.72 6.35
C VAL A 53 3.24 -3.17 6.71
N VAL A 54 3.64 -3.43 7.97
CA VAL A 54 3.90 -4.80 8.45
C VAL A 54 2.63 -5.65 8.37
N ILE A 55 1.52 -5.15 8.90
CA ILE A 55 0.24 -5.89 8.90
C ILE A 55 -0.22 -6.18 7.47
N LEU A 56 -0.18 -5.17 6.60
CA LEU A 56 -0.58 -5.30 5.21
C LEU A 56 0.30 -6.31 4.46
N THR A 57 1.60 -6.30 4.71
CA THR A 57 2.54 -7.26 4.10
C THR A 57 2.28 -8.69 4.56
N LEU A 58 2.00 -8.91 5.85
CA LEU A 58 1.66 -10.24 6.37
C LEU A 58 0.32 -10.74 5.81
N PHE A 59 -0.65 -9.85 5.63
CA PHE A 59 -1.90 -10.18 4.97
C PHE A 59 -1.67 -10.58 3.50
N TYR A 60 -0.91 -9.79 2.75
CA TYR A 60 -0.52 -10.08 1.38
C TYR A 60 0.20 -11.44 1.25
N ASP A 61 1.16 -11.71 2.13
CA ASP A 61 1.87 -12.99 2.21
C ASP A 61 0.91 -14.16 2.46
N THR A 62 -0.12 -13.94 3.28
CA THR A 62 -1.18 -14.92 3.56
C THR A 62 -2.06 -15.17 2.34
N VAL A 63 -2.43 -14.11 1.60
CA VAL A 63 -3.21 -14.24 0.35
C VAL A 63 -2.48 -15.11 -0.66
N ILE A 64 -1.17 -14.89 -0.84
CA ILE A 64 -0.35 -15.74 -1.72
C ILE A 64 -0.40 -17.21 -1.27
N GLN A 65 -0.26 -17.48 0.03
CA GLN A 65 -0.27 -18.86 0.55
C GLN A 65 -1.61 -19.55 0.33
N VAL A 66 -2.71 -18.85 0.59
CA VAL A 66 -4.06 -19.42 0.54
C VAL A 66 -4.51 -19.63 -0.90
N THR A 67 -4.15 -18.71 -1.80
CA THR A 67 -4.62 -18.73 -3.19
C THR A 67 -3.69 -19.49 -4.14
N GLY A 68 -2.40 -19.60 -3.81
CA GLY A 68 -1.39 -20.11 -4.73
C GLY A 68 -1.11 -19.19 -5.93
N ALA A 69 -1.63 -17.96 -5.94
CA ALA A 69 -1.39 -16.98 -6.99
C ALA A 69 0.07 -16.50 -6.98
N SER A 70 0.57 -16.04 -8.14
CA SER A 70 1.86 -15.35 -8.17
C SER A 70 1.80 -14.08 -7.32
N ALA A 71 2.96 -13.63 -6.82
CA ALA A 71 3.01 -12.45 -5.98
C ALA A 71 2.51 -11.20 -6.72
N MET A 72 2.89 -11.01 -7.99
CA MET A 72 2.38 -9.91 -8.81
C MET A 72 0.86 -10.00 -9.00
N THR A 73 0.32 -11.20 -9.25
CA THR A 73 -1.12 -11.39 -9.42
C THR A 73 -1.88 -11.02 -8.14
N ALA A 74 -1.44 -11.54 -7.00
CA ALA A 74 -2.04 -11.22 -5.71
C ALA A 74 -1.94 -9.72 -5.40
N ALA A 75 -0.81 -9.07 -5.69
CA ALA A 75 -0.63 -7.64 -5.46
C ALA A 75 -1.59 -6.79 -6.31
N MET A 76 -1.73 -7.10 -7.60
CA MET A 76 -2.64 -6.36 -8.48
C MET A 76 -4.10 -6.56 -8.10
N VAL A 77 -4.51 -7.77 -7.72
CA VAL A 77 -5.86 -8.03 -7.22
C VAL A 77 -6.16 -7.21 -5.98
N LEU A 78 -5.22 -7.14 -5.03
CA LEU A 78 -5.37 -6.32 -3.83
C LEU A 78 -5.41 -4.82 -4.16
N ALA A 79 -4.58 -4.36 -5.09
CA ALA A 79 -4.61 -2.97 -5.56
C ALA A 79 -5.97 -2.58 -6.12
N PHE A 80 -6.52 -3.39 -7.03
CA PHE A 80 -7.84 -3.13 -7.61
C PHE A 80 -8.95 -3.24 -6.57
N ALA A 81 -8.87 -4.21 -5.65
CA ALA A 81 -9.84 -4.34 -4.57
C ALA A 81 -9.84 -3.10 -3.66
N GLU A 82 -8.66 -2.61 -3.30
CA GLU A 82 -8.50 -1.39 -2.49
C GLU A 82 -9.04 -0.15 -3.20
N ILE A 83 -8.67 0.06 -4.47
CA ILE A 83 -9.15 1.19 -5.29
C ILE A 83 -10.68 1.17 -5.43
N MET A 84 -11.25 -0.02 -5.63
CA MET A 84 -12.70 -0.17 -5.71
C MET A 84 -13.38 0.14 -4.37
N ALA A 85 -12.80 -0.32 -3.25
CA ALA A 85 -13.36 -0.14 -1.92
C ALA A 85 -13.20 1.28 -1.37
N THR A 86 -12.22 2.04 -1.86
CA THR A 86 -11.90 3.38 -1.38
C THR A 86 -12.25 4.42 -2.44
N GLU A 87 -11.40 4.58 -3.45
CA GLU A 87 -11.45 5.66 -4.44
C GLU A 87 -12.76 5.69 -5.22
N VAL A 88 -13.21 4.54 -5.71
CA VAL A 88 -14.45 4.46 -6.51
C VAL A 88 -15.67 4.77 -5.65
N LEU A 89 -15.76 4.20 -4.46
CA LEU A 89 -16.88 4.48 -3.56
C LEU A 89 -16.89 5.94 -3.09
N LEU A 90 -15.72 6.53 -2.82
CA LEU A 90 -15.60 7.93 -2.43
C LEU A 90 -16.07 8.88 -3.54
N VAL A 91 -15.71 8.62 -4.79
CA VAL A 91 -16.18 9.42 -5.92
C VAL A 91 -17.67 9.25 -6.14
N MET A 92 -18.17 8.01 -6.11
CA MET A 92 -19.57 7.72 -6.43
C MET A 92 -20.56 8.17 -5.35
N PHE A 93 -20.18 8.05 -4.08
CA PHE A 93 -21.11 8.20 -2.96
C PHE A 93 -20.74 9.31 -1.97
N ALA A 94 -19.46 9.68 -1.86
CA ALA A 94 -19.00 10.70 -0.92
C ALA A 94 -18.69 12.05 -1.58
N GLY A 95 -18.84 12.17 -2.90
CA GLY A 95 -18.60 13.41 -3.64
C GLY A 95 -17.12 13.79 -3.75
N ALA A 96 -16.21 12.83 -3.65
CA ALA A 96 -14.78 13.08 -3.81
C ALA A 96 -14.45 13.58 -5.22
N VAL A 97 -13.46 14.47 -5.30
CA VAL A 97 -13.03 15.09 -6.57
C VAL A 97 -12.23 14.07 -7.39
N LEU A 98 -12.75 13.73 -8.57
CA LEU A 98 -12.23 12.66 -9.44
C LEU A 98 -10.71 12.75 -9.71
N PRO A 99 -10.12 13.92 -10.06
CA PRO A 99 -8.68 14.04 -10.20
C PRO A 99 -7.86 13.55 -9.01
N TYR A 100 -8.30 13.82 -7.78
CA TYR A 100 -7.59 13.38 -6.58
C TYR A 100 -7.70 11.86 -6.39
N ALA A 101 -8.90 11.31 -6.61
CA ALA A 101 -9.13 9.86 -6.57
C ALA A 101 -8.29 9.09 -7.61
N LEU A 102 -8.01 9.70 -8.77
CA LEU A 102 -7.13 9.10 -9.78
C LEU A 102 -5.66 9.11 -9.35
N ILE A 103 -5.21 10.18 -8.68
CA ILE A 103 -3.85 10.30 -8.17
C ILE A 103 -3.62 9.28 -7.04
N THR A 104 -4.53 9.22 -6.07
CA THR A 104 -4.48 8.27 -4.94
C THR A 104 -4.53 6.82 -5.45
N ALA A 105 -5.41 6.51 -6.42
CA ALA A 105 -5.43 5.20 -7.08
C ALA A 105 -4.11 4.87 -7.77
N GLY A 106 -3.50 5.83 -8.48
CA GLY A 106 -2.20 5.67 -9.12
C GLY A 106 -1.08 5.39 -8.13
N LEU A 107 -1.07 6.10 -6.99
CA LEU A 107 -0.11 5.83 -5.91
C LEU A 107 -0.32 4.43 -5.33
N ASN A 108 -1.56 4.02 -5.07
CA ASN A 108 -1.87 2.67 -4.60
C ASN A 108 -1.38 1.59 -5.56
N LEU A 109 -1.55 1.79 -6.88
CA LEU A 109 -0.99 0.88 -7.88
C LEU A 109 0.54 0.78 -7.78
N VAL A 110 1.24 1.88 -7.53
CA VAL A 110 2.71 1.88 -7.37
C VAL A 110 3.14 1.09 -6.14
N PHE A 111 2.50 1.28 -4.98
CA PHE A 111 2.80 0.53 -3.76
C PHE A 111 2.62 -0.99 -3.96
N TRP A 112 1.48 -1.40 -4.53
CA TRP A 112 1.22 -2.80 -4.79
C TRP A 112 2.13 -3.39 -5.87
N TRP A 113 2.39 -2.66 -6.95
CA TRP A 113 3.29 -3.12 -8.01
C TRP A 113 4.72 -3.33 -7.48
N ALA A 114 5.24 -2.38 -6.69
CA ALA A 114 6.53 -2.51 -6.04
C ALA A 114 6.56 -3.72 -5.09
N SER A 115 5.48 -3.95 -4.34
CA SER A 115 5.33 -5.10 -3.45
C SER A 115 5.40 -6.42 -4.23
N GLY A 116 4.64 -6.55 -5.32
CA GLY A 116 4.66 -7.73 -6.19
C GLY A 116 6.04 -8.00 -6.77
N LEU A 117 6.68 -6.98 -7.34
CA LEU A 117 8.01 -7.10 -7.92
C LEU A 117 9.08 -7.51 -6.90
N VAL A 118 9.12 -6.86 -5.75
CA VAL A 118 10.13 -7.13 -4.72
C VAL A 118 9.91 -8.51 -4.12
N TYR A 119 8.66 -8.87 -3.86
CA TYR A 119 8.33 -10.18 -3.33
C TYR A 119 8.78 -11.30 -4.29
N GLU A 120 8.49 -11.20 -5.59
CA GLU A 120 8.90 -12.21 -6.58
C GLU A 120 10.43 -12.31 -6.66
N LYS A 121 11.12 -11.18 -6.85
CA LYS A 121 12.60 -11.15 -6.95
C LYS A 121 13.32 -11.70 -5.74
N LEU A 122 12.75 -11.56 -4.55
CA LEU A 122 13.37 -12.04 -3.32
C LEU A 122 12.93 -13.44 -2.93
N SER A 123 11.90 -13.98 -3.60
CA SER A 123 11.45 -15.37 -3.48
C SER A 123 12.27 -16.32 -4.37
N GLU A 124 12.98 -15.79 -5.36
CA GLU A 124 14.11 -16.44 -6.05
C GLU A 124 15.35 -16.56 -5.14
#